data_AF-F4KPS7-F1
#
_entry.id   AF-F4KPS7-F1
#
_cell.length_a   1.000
_cell.length_b   1.000
_cell.length_c   1.000
_cell.angle_alpha   90.00
_cell.angle_beta   90.00
_cell.angle_gamma   90.00
#
_symmetry.space_group_name_H-M   'P 1'
#
loop_
_entity.id
_entity.type
_entity.pdbx_description
1 polymer ?
#
loop_
_entity_poly.entity_id
_entity_poly.type
_entity_poly.pdbx_seq_one_letter_code
_entity_poly.pdbx_strand_id
1 'polypeptide(L)'
;MDMRIFTLPFDAVSEGFPDEIVTEFCLNKKVHSLQAQFFLHEGRPFWSVAVQYEVLVHGEEKVRDLDEAQQQLYTRLREWRKKQAEKEGVPVFILATNQHLTNMVRLKAQSLETLKQIKGFGPKKTQKYGKQIIAIIKAFYEEKPAEAPPEPTDKKDTPF
;
A
#
# COMPACT_ATOMS: atom_id res chain seq x y z
N MET A 1 -12.28 17.19 -2.43
CA MET A 1 -11.03 17.97 -2.33
C MET A 1 -10.78 18.15 -0.85
N ASP A 2 -9.67 17.60 -0.38
CA ASP A 2 -9.30 17.66 1.03
C ASP A 2 -8.26 18.76 1.23
N MET A 3 -8.21 19.30 2.44
CA MET A 3 -7.27 20.35 2.82
C MET A 3 -6.60 19.99 4.12
N ARG A 4 -5.28 20.17 4.19
CA ARG A 4 -4.51 20.01 5.43
C ARG A 4 -3.58 21.19 5.62
N ILE A 5 -3.52 21.67 6.86
CA ILE A 5 -2.68 22.81 7.26
C ILE A 5 -1.54 22.29 8.12
N PHE A 6 -0.33 22.75 7.83
CA PHE A 6 0.87 22.53 8.62
C PHE A 6 1.36 23.87 9.14
N THR A 7 1.72 23.94 10.42
CA THR A 7 2.28 25.16 11.02
C THR A 7 3.64 24.82 11.60
N LEU A 8 4.67 25.36 10.96
CA LEU A 8 6.06 25.05 11.26
C LEU A 8 6.68 26.21 12.03
N PRO A 9 7.19 26.01 13.25
CA PRO A 9 7.99 27.02 13.93
C PRO A 9 9.37 27.13 13.26
N PHE A 10 9.96 28.32 13.30
CA PHE A 10 11.36 28.49 12.89
C PHE A 10 12.27 27.73 13.85
N ASP A 11 13.13 26.89 13.30
CA ASP A 11 14.17 26.19 14.01
C ASP A 11 15.50 26.92 13.82
N ALA A 12 16.07 27.38 14.93
CA ALA A 12 17.34 28.10 14.93
C ALA A 12 18.55 27.18 14.70
N VAL A 13 18.40 25.86 14.89
CA VAL A 13 19.49 24.89 14.67
C VAL A 13 19.67 24.60 13.20
N SER A 14 18.58 24.37 12.47
CA SER A 14 18.60 24.16 11.02
C SER A 14 18.49 25.46 10.21
N GLU A 15 18.36 26.61 10.87
CA GLU A 15 18.15 27.93 10.26
C GLU A 15 16.97 27.95 9.26
N GLY A 16 15.88 27.26 9.59
CA GLY A 16 14.79 27.03 8.66
C GLY A 16 13.48 26.62 9.30
N PHE A 17 12.54 26.17 8.46
CA PHE A 17 11.29 25.56 8.90
C PHE A 17 11.36 24.07 8.57
N PRO A 18 11.08 23.17 9.53
CA PRO A 18 11.18 21.72 9.32
C PRO A 18 10.08 21.24 8.36
N ASP A 19 10.35 21.31 7.05
CA ASP A 19 9.38 21.04 5.98
C ASP A 19 9.21 19.55 5.68
N GLU A 20 9.99 18.66 6.31
CA GLU A 20 9.95 17.22 6.05
C GLU A 20 8.53 16.66 6.21
N ILE A 21 7.77 17.16 7.19
CA ILE A 21 6.38 16.75 7.44
C ILE A 21 5.46 17.11 6.26
N VAL A 22 5.68 18.28 5.65
CA VAL A 22 4.90 18.74 4.48
C VAL A 22 5.31 17.95 3.24
N THR A 23 6.62 17.76 3.06
CA THR A 23 7.19 16.99 1.95
C THR A 23 6.70 15.54 1.98
N GLU A 24 6.82 14.85 3.12
CA GLU A 24 6.30 13.49 3.33
C GLU A 24 4.80 13.39 3.06
N PHE A 25 4.03 14.40 3.48
CA PHE A 25 2.60 14.43 3.25
C PHE A 25 2.25 14.49 1.76
N CYS A 26 3.00 15.25 0.98
CA CYS A 26 2.76 15.47 -0.45
C CYS A 26 3.20 14.29 -1.33
N LEU A 27 4.19 13.49 -0.93
CA LEU A 27 4.77 12.40 -1.74
C LEU A 27 3.77 11.42 -2.36
N ASN A 28 2.61 11.21 -1.73
CA ASN A 28 1.60 10.23 -2.16
C ASN A 28 0.24 10.85 -2.52
N LYS A 29 0.19 12.17 -2.79
CA LYS A 29 -1.07 12.89 -3.04
C LYS A 29 -0.95 13.75 -4.29
N LYS A 30 -2.05 13.93 -5.01
CA LYS A 30 -2.10 14.96 -6.06
C LYS A 30 -2.43 16.26 -5.40
N VAL A 31 -1.40 17.07 -5.19
CA VAL A 31 -1.56 18.42 -4.69
C VAL A 31 -2.20 19.26 -5.80
N HIS A 32 -3.35 19.85 -5.49
CA HIS A 32 -4.05 20.79 -6.38
C HIS A 32 -3.55 22.21 -6.17
N SER A 33 -3.31 22.59 -4.92
CA SER A 33 -2.84 23.92 -4.56
C SER A 33 -2.06 23.88 -3.25
N LEU A 34 -1.09 24.78 -3.13
CA LEU A 34 -0.33 25.01 -1.90
C LEU A 34 -0.35 26.50 -1.63
N GLN A 35 -0.85 26.88 -0.45
CA GLN A 35 -0.87 28.26 0.03
C GLN A 35 0.03 28.35 1.25
N ALA A 36 1.00 29.26 1.21
CA ALA A 36 1.93 29.46 2.31
C ALA A 36 1.77 30.87 2.89
N GLN A 37 1.78 30.97 4.22
CA GLN A 37 1.68 32.23 4.93
C GLN A 37 2.65 32.26 6.10
N PHE A 38 3.46 33.32 6.16
CA PHE A 38 4.35 33.60 7.28
C PHE A 38 3.65 34.49 8.30
N PHE A 39 3.86 34.21 9.58
CA PHE A 39 3.38 35.07 10.66
C PHE A 39 4.29 35.00 11.88
N LEU A 40 4.18 36.01 12.74
CA LEU A 40 4.83 36.04 14.06
C LEU A 40 3.79 35.76 15.13
N HIS A 41 4.10 34.87 16.06
CA HIS A 41 3.28 34.62 17.24
C HIS A 41 4.18 34.66 18.48
N GLU A 42 3.89 35.57 19.40
CA GLU A 42 4.72 35.83 20.59
C GLU A 42 6.21 36.08 20.25
N GLY A 43 6.47 36.78 19.16
CA GLY A 43 7.83 37.09 18.68
C GLY A 43 8.56 35.93 18.01
N ARG A 44 7.92 34.75 17.88
CA ARG A 44 8.49 33.59 17.19
C ARG A 44 8.00 33.52 15.74
N PRO A 45 8.88 33.23 14.76
CA PRO A 45 8.47 33.07 13.38
C PRO A 45 7.80 31.72 13.13
N PHE A 46 6.71 31.74 12.37
CA PHE A 46 5.99 30.56 11.92
C PHE A 46 5.74 30.62 10.42
N TRP A 47 5.79 29.45 9.79
CA TRP A 47 5.41 29.25 8.41
C TRP A 47 4.24 28.28 8.35
N SER A 48 3.08 28.79 7.94
CA SER A 48 1.87 28.00 7.75
C SER A 48 1.74 27.60 6.29
N VAL A 49 1.48 26.32 6.03
CA VAL A 49 1.28 25.79 4.68
C VAL A 49 -0.05 25.05 4.65
N ALA A 50 -1.00 25.58 3.88
CA ALA A 50 -2.25 24.90 3.54
C ALA A 50 -2.09 24.16 2.22
N VAL A 51 -2.19 22.84 2.28
CA VAL A 51 -2.12 21.95 1.12
C VAL A 51 -3.53 21.51 0.77
N GLN A 52 -4.01 21.92 -0.40
CA GLN A 52 -5.21 21.34 -1.01
C GLN A 52 -4.79 20.16 -1.87
N TYR A 53 -5.38 19.01 -1.61
CA TYR A 53 -5.00 17.79 -2.29
C TYR A 53 -6.20 16.94 -2.64
N GLU A 54 -5.96 16.09 -3.63
CA GLU A 54 -6.77 14.95 -3.95
C GLU A 54 -5.97 13.71 -3.58
N VAL A 55 -6.60 12.86 -2.78
CA VAL A 55 -6.05 11.57 -2.44
C VAL A 55 -6.09 10.72 -3.71
N LEU A 56 -4.95 10.57 -4.40
CA LEU A 56 -4.85 9.70 -5.59
C LEU A 56 -4.90 8.21 -5.27
N VAL A 57 -5.04 7.84 -4.00
CA VAL A 57 -5.15 6.45 -3.60
C VAL A 57 -6.21 6.34 -2.52
N HIS A 58 -7.38 5.85 -2.93
CA HIS A 58 -8.41 5.28 -2.06
C HIS A 58 -7.77 4.16 -1.19
N GLY A 59 -7.04 4.56 -0.15
CA GLY A 59 -6.34 3.68 0.78
C GLY A 59 -7.26 3.01 1.80
N GLU A 60 -8.56 3.24 1.68
CA GLU A 60 -9.63 2.62 2.47
C GLU A 60 -10.67 1.91 1.59
N GLU A 61 -10.30 1.44 0.40
CA GLU A 61 -11.22 0.62 -0.40
C GLU A 61 -11.30 -0.81 0.18
N LYS A 62 -12.16 -0.91 1.20
CA LYS A 62 -12.92 -2.06 1.69
C LYS A 62 -12.13 -3.35 1.98
N VAL A 63 -11.51 -3.40 3.17
CA VAL A 63 -11.40 -4.66 3.93
C VAL A 63 -12.80 -5.23 4.25
N ARG A 64 -13.84 -4.38 4.24
CA ARG A 64 -15.24 -4.73 4.57
C ARG A 64 -15.93 -5.69 3.61
N ASP A 65 -15.41 -5.89 2.38
CA ASP A 65 -16.00 -6.82 1.39
C ASP A 65 -15.21 -8.15 1.28
N LEU A 66 -14.32 -8.45 2.24
CA LEU A 66 -13.64 -9.75 2.28
C LEU A 66 -14.47 -10.76 3.06
N ASP A 67 -14.69 -11.95 2.49
CA ASP A 67 -15.27 -13.09 3.22
C ASP A 67 -14.34 -13.55 4.35
N GLU A 68 -14.83 -14.39 5.25
CA GLU A 68 -14.07 -14.84 6.43
C GLU A 68 -12.74 -15.51 6.06
N ALA A 69 -12.73 -16.33 5.00
CA ALA A 69 -11.50 -16.99 4.55
C ALA A 69 -10.52 -15.96 3.95
N GLN A 70 -11.02 -15.00 3.19
CA GLN A 70 -10.23 -13.90 2.65
C GLN A 70 -9.63 -13.02 3.76
N GLN A 71 -10.37 -12.74 4.84
CA GLN A 71 -9.87 -11.99 5.99
C GLN A 71 -8.74 -12.74 6.72
N GLN A 72 -8.86 -14.06 6.85
CA GLN A 72 -7.80 -14.89 7.43
C GLN A 72 -6.54 -14.87 6.56
N LEU A 73 -6.67 -15.04 5.24
CA LEU A 73 -5.54 -14.94 4.32
C LEU A 73 -4.90 -13.54 4.34
N TYR A 74 -5.71 -12.49 4.36
CA TYR A 74 -5.25 -11.11 4.48
C TYR A 74 -4.41 -10.91 5.74
N THR A 75 -4.85 -11.47 6.87
CA THR A 75 -4.15 -11.39 8.15
C THR A 75 -2.78 -12.08 8.07
N ARG A 76 -2.70 -13.27 7.49
CA ARG A 76 -1.42 -13.97 7.28
C ARG A 76 -0.45 -13.19 6.41
N LEU A 77 -0.93 -12.60 5.31
CA LEU A 77 -0.11 -11.75 4.44
C LEU A 77 0.35 -10.47 5.15
N ARG A 78 -0.50 -9.89 6.00
CA ARG A 78 -0.16 -8.71 6.81
C ARG A 78 0.94 -9.03 7.83
N GLU A 79 0.86 -10.19 8.49
CA GLU A 79 1.89 -10.65 9.41
C GLU A 79 3.22 -10.93 8.71
N TRP A 80 3.18 -11.63 7.57
CA TRP A 80 4.38 -11.83 6.75
C TRP A 80 5.03 -10.51 6.36
N ARG A 81 4.22 -9.55 5.89
CA ARG A 81 4.71 -8.21 5.51
C ARG A 81 5.38 -7.52 6.69
N LYS A 82 4.80 -7.61 7.89
CA LYS A 82 5.38 -7.02 9.11
C LYS A 82 6.74 -7.67 9.43
N LYS A 83 6.80 -9.00 9.49
CA LYS A 83 8.04 -9.73 9.77
C LYS A 83 9.14 -9.45 8.76
N GLN A 84 8.79 -9.40 7.48
CA GLN A 84 9.76 -9.14 6.41
C GLN A 84 10.23 -7.68 6.42
N ALA A 85 9.34 -6.73 6.73
CA ALA A 85 9.69 -5.32 6.88
C ALA A 85 10.64 -5.08 8.06
N GLU A 86 10.37 -5.73 9.20
CA GLU A 86 11.26 -5.72 10.37
C GLU A 86 12.63 -6.32 10.03
N LYS A 87 12.67 -7.44 9.31
CA LYS A 87 13.91 -8.09 8.88
C LYS A 87 14.75 -7.22 7.93
N GLU A 88 14.10 -6.44 7.07
CA GLU A 88 14.78 -5.56 6.10
C GLU A 88 15.01 -4.13 6.64
N GLY A 89 14.50 -3.80 7.84
CA GLY A 89 14.63 -2.47 8.42
C GLY A 89 13.89 -1.38 7.62
N VAL A 90 12.84 -1.73 6.87
CA VAL A 90 12.08 -0.80 6.02
C VAL A 90 10.62 -0.73 6.44
N PRO A 91 9.91 0.37 6.16
CA PRO A 91 8.47 0.44 6.41
C PRO A 91 7.66 -0.61 5.64
N VAL A 92 6.61 -1.17 6.26
CA VAL A 92 5.77 -2.24 5.66
C VAL A 92 5.19 -1.90 4.29
N PHE A 93 4.84 -0.64 4.05
CA PHE A 93 4.25 -0.20 2.78
C PHE A 93 5.24 -0.27 1.61
N ILE A 94 6.56 -0.24 1.88
CA ILE A 94 7.59 -0.44 0.87
C ILE A 94 7.53 -1.85 0.30
N LEU A 95 7.23 -2.86 1.13
CA LEU A 95 7.08 -4.25 0.67
C LEU A 95 5.78 -4.43 -0.11
N ALA A 96 4.65 -4.08 0.49
CA ALA A 96 3.34 -4.14 -0.14
C ALA A 96 2.36 -3.18 0.54
N THR A 97 1.58 -2.44 -0.24
CA THR A 97 0.49 -1.61 0.30
C THR A 97 -0.68 -2.49 0.75
N ASN A 98 -1.60 -1.94 1.54
CA ASN A 98 -2.81 -2.68 1.91
C ASN A 98 -3.63 -3.07 0.68
N GLN A 99 -3.67 -2.19 -0.34
CA GLN A 99 -4.32 -2.48 -1.63
C GLN A 99 -3.67 -3.66 -2.35
N HIS A 100 -2.33 -3.76 -2.34
CA HIS A 100 -1.66 -4.93 -2.90
C HIS A 100 -2.10 -6.21 -2.19
N LEU A 101 -2.13 -6.22 -0.85
CA LEU A 101 -2.57 -7.39 -0.08
C LEU A 101 -4.03 -7.75 -0.35
N THR A 102 -4.93 -6.76 -0.37
CA THR A 102 -6.36 -6.99 -0.70
C THR A 102 -6.51 -7.56 -2.11
N ASN A 103 -5.76 -7.05 -3.09
CA ASN A 103 -5.79 -7.56 -4.46
C ASN A 103 -5.21 -8.98 -4.57
N MET A 104 -4.14 -9.29 -3.84
CA MET A 104 -3.56 -10.65 -3.78
C MET A 104 -4.58 -11.68 -3.27
N VAL A 105 -5.33 -11.30 -2.23
CA VAL A 105 -6.38 -12.12 -1.62
C VAL A 105 -7.55 -12.31 -2.58
N ARG A 106 -8.07 -11.21 -3.16
CA ARG A 106 -9.22 -11.26 -4.09
C ARG A 106 -8.92 -12.07 -5.35
N LEU A 107 -7.72 -11.91 -5.91
CA LEU A 107 -7.29 -12.62 -7.12
C LEU A 107 -6.79 -14.04 -6.86
N LYS A 108 -6.72 -14.49 -5.59
CA LYS A 108 -6.11 -15.76 -5.19
C LYS A 108 -4.77 -15.97 -5.89
N ALA A 109 -3.86 -14.99 -5.77
CA ALA A 109 -2.65 -14.91 -6.58
C ALA A 109 -1.64 -16.04 -6.27
N GLN A 110 -1.89 -17.22 -6.85
CA GLN A 110 -1.10 -18.44 -6.66
C GLN A 110 0.01 -18.62 -7.72
N SER A 111 0.17 -17.64 -8.61
CA SER A 111 1.20 -17.63 -9.65
C SER A 111 1.89 -16.27 -9.73
N LEU A 112 3.12 -16.26 -10.26
CA LEU A 112 3.87 -15.02 -10.48
C LEU A 112 3.19 -14.13 -11.53
N GLU A 113 2.47 -14.73 -12.47
CA GLU A 113 1.74 -13.99 -13.51
C GLU A 113 0.56 -13.22 -12.90
N THR A 114 -0.21 -13.85 -12.03
CA THR A 114 -1.32 -13.17 -11.32
C THR A 114 -0.80 -12.07 -10.40
N LEU A 115 0.36 -12.26 -9.76
CA LEU A 115 1.00 -11.18 -8.98
C LEU A 115 1.42 -9.98 -9.83
N LYS A 116 1.85 -10.20 -11.09
CA LYS A 116 2.20 -9.11 -12.01
C LYS A 116 0.98 -8.29 -12.45
N GLN A 117 -0.22 -8.88 -12.42
CA GLN A 117 -1.46 -8.16 -12.74
C GLN A 117 -1.88 -7.16 -11.64
N ILE A 118 -1.26 -7.23 -10.46
CA ILE A 118 -1.56 -6.30 -9.36
C ILE A 118 -0.93 -4.94 -9.67
N LYS A 119 -1.78 -3.98 -10.04
CA LYS A 119 -1.40 -2.59 -10.30
C LYS A 119 -0.63 -2.02 -9.11
N GLY A 120 0.58 -1.51 -9.36
CA GLY A 120 1.48 -0.95 -8.34
C GLY A 120 2.46 -1.96 -7.72
N PHE A 121 2.29 -3.27 -7.97
CA PHE A 121 3.24 -4.30 -7.54
C PHE A 121 4.26 -4.61 -8.63
N GLY A 122 5.29 -3.76 -8.71
CA GLY A 122 6.29 -3.79 -9.79
C GLY A 122 7.15 -5.07 -9.85
N PRO A 123 7.78 -5.34 -11.00
CA PRO A 123 8.47 -6.60 -11.30
C PRO A 123 9.61 -6.93 -10.32
N LYS A 124 10.33 -5.93 -9.82
CA LYS A 124 11.39 -6.11 -8.80
C LYS A 124 10.83 -6.71 -7.50
N LYS A 125 9.65 -6.25 -7.05
CA LYS A 125 8.99 -6.76 -5.84
C LYS A 125 8.45 -8.16 -6.09
N THR A 126 7.88 -8.42 -7.26
CA THR A 126 7.40 -9.75 -7.65
C THR A 126 8.52 -10.77 -7.69
N GLN A 127 9.69 -10.41 -8.22
CA GLN A 127 10.84 -11.31 -8.25
C GLN A 127 11.39 -11.59 -6.85
N LYS A 128 11.48 -10.57 -5.99
CA LYS A 128 12.05 -10.68 -4.64
C LYS A 128 11.11 -11.38 -3.64
N TYR A 129 9.82 -11.04 -3.67
CA TYR A 129 8.85 -11.47 -2.65
C TYR A 129 7.78 -12.41 -3.18
N GLY A 130 7.57 -12.48 -4.49
CA GLY A 130 6.44 -13.20 -5.09
C GLY A 130 6.41 -14.69 -4.71
N LYS A 131 7.58 -15.36 -4.66
CA LYS A 131 7.65 -16.77 -4.23
C LYS A 131 7.15 -16.98 -2.80
N GLN A 132 7.49 -16.09 -1.88
CA GLN A 132 7.06 -16.18 -0.47
C GLN A 132 5.56 -15.92 -0.34
N ILE A 133 5.07 -14.88 -1.03
CA ILE A 133 3.65 -14.52 -1.04
C ILE A 133 2.82 -15.68 -1.60
N ILE A 134 3.23 -16.25 -2.74
CA ILE A 134 2.55 -17.40 -3.36
C ILE A 134 2.55 -18.60 -2.41
N ALA A 135 3.66 -18.88 -1.73
CA ALA A 135 3.74 -19.97 -0.77
C ALA A 135 2.72 -19.82 0.37
N ILE A 136 2.56 -18.60 0.91
CA ILE A 136 1.57 -18.30 1.95
C ILE A 136 0.14 -18.52 1.44
N ILE A 137 -0.15 -18.04 0.23
CA ILE A 137 -1.48 -18.17 -0.38
C ILE A 137 -1.77 -19.65 -0.66
N LYS A 138 -0.82 -20.41 -1.20
CA LYS A 138 -0.99 -21.86 -1.44
C LYS A 138 -1.20 -22.62 -0.13
N ALA A 139 -0.34 -22.41 0.87
CA ALA A 139 -0.47 -23.06 2.16
C ALA A 139 -1.83 -22.77 2.82
N PHE A 140 -2.37 -21.56 2.68
CA PHE A 140 -3.70 -21.23 3.19
C PHE A 140 -4.82 -22.04 2.52
N TYR A 141 -4.73 -22.29 1.21
CA TYR A 141 -5.71 -23.11 0.49
C TYR A 141 -5.47 -24.61 0.62
N GLU A 142 -4.25 -25.04 0.99
CA GLU A 142 -3.91 -26.43 1.26
C GLU A 142 -4.31 -26.87 2.69
N GLU A 143 -4.27 -25.97 3.67
CA GLU A 143 -4.73 -26.23 5.05
C GLU A 143 -6.26 -26.30 5.18
N LYS A 144 -6.98 -25.72 4.21
CA LYS A 144 -8.43 -25.93 4.08
C LYS A 144 -8.60 -27.24 3.30
N PRO A 145 -9.18 -28.31 3.87
CA PRO A 145 -9.37 -29.55 3.11
C PRO A 145 -10.18 -29.23 1.85
N ALA A 146 -9.68 -29.75 0.73
CA ALA A 146 -10.14 -29.49 -0.62
C ALA A 146 -11.67 -29.38 -0.75
N GLU A 147 -12.13 -28.17 -1.05
CA GLU A 147 -13.27 -27.98 -1.95
C GLU A 147 -12.68 -27.46 -3.27
N ALA A 148 -12.93 -28.21 -4.33
CA ALA A 148 -12.09 -28.39 -5.50
C ALA A 148 -11.71 -27.09 -6.26
N PRO A 149 -10.54 -27.08 -6.95
CA PRO A 149 -10.32 -26.15 -8.06
C PRO A 149 -11.48 -26.32 -9.06
N PRO A 150 -12.11 -25.25 -9.59
CA PRO A 150 -12.83 -25.41 -10.84
C PRO A 150 -11.80 -25.88 -11.86
N GLU A 151 -12.08 -27.06 -12.42
CA GLU A 151 -11.39 -27.63 -13.56
C GLU A 151 -11.04 -26.52 -14.56
N PRO A 152 -9.80 -26.42 -15.05
CA PRO A 152 -9.57 -25.74 -16.31
C PRO A 152 -10.39 -26.50 -17.34
N THR A 153 -11.53 -25.92 -17.74
CA THR A 153 -12.33 -26.40 -18.85
C THR A 153 -11.46 -26.37 -20.09
N ASP A 154 -10.97 -27.57 -20.41
CA ASP A 154 -10.70 -28.10 -21.72
C ASP A 154 -11.54 -27.37 -22.80
N LYS A 155 -10.92 -26.44 -23.52
CA LYS A 155 -11.30 -26.20 -24.91
C LYS A 155 -10.45 -27.14 -25.74
N LYS A 156 -11.04 -28.30 -25.99
CA LYS A 156 -10.63 -29.31 -26.95
C LYS A 156 -10.19 -28.65 -28.26
N ASP A 157 -9.08 -29.16 -28.78
CA ASP A 157 -8.81 -29.23 -30.21
C ASP A 157 -10.11 -29.42 -31.01
N THR A 158 -10.25 -28.65 -32.08
CA THR A 158 -10.81 -29.26 -33.28
C THR A 158 -9.98 -28.81 -34.48
N PRO A 159 -9.31 -29.73 -35.18
CA PRO A 159 -8.63 -29.47 -36.43
C PRO A 159 -9.65 -29.48 -37.58
N PHE A 160 -9.47 -28.57 -38.54
CA PHE A 160 -9.75 -28.78 -39.98
C PHE A 160 -8.95 -27.76 -40.79
#